data_AF-A0A815SHT5-F1
#
_entry.id   AF-A0A815SHT5-F1
#
_cell.length_a   1.000
_cell.length_b   1.000
_cell.length_c   1.000
_cell.angle_alpha   90.00
_cell.angle_beta   90.00
_cell.angle_gamma   90.00
#
_symmetry.space_group_name_H-M   'P 1'
#
loop_
_entity.id
_entity.type
_entity.pdbx_description
1 polymer ?
#
loop_
_entity_poly.entity_id
_entity_poly.type
_entity_poly.pdbx_seq_one_letter_code
_entity_poly.pdbx_strand_id
1 'polypeptide(L)' 'MAASKDVEQLNCRYLDIWEEPKIPLMPIEGYESRPLVSLEEAAKNIKDIVDDLDRIIWLAK' A
#
# COMPACT_ATOMS: atom_id res chain seq x y z
N MET A 1 5.87 26.10 -23.14
CA MET A 1 4.67 25.43 -23.71
C MET A 1 4.07 24.57 -22.63
N ALA A 2 2.77 24.76 -22.38
CA ALA A 2 2.01 24.16 -21.30
C ALA A 2 1.71 22.67 -21.55
N ALA A 3 1.34 22.01 -20.45
CA ALA A 3 0.96 20.62 -20.30
C ALA A 3 0.00 20.07 -21.35
N SER A 4 0.10 18.76 -21.58
CA SER A 4 -0.99 17.77 -21.60
C SER A 4 -0.66 16.61 -22.54
N LYS A 5 -0.28 15.47 -21.96
CA LYS A 5 -0.65 14.15 -22.49
C LYS A 5 -0.94 13.25 -21.30
N ASP A 6 -2.18 13.37 -20.88
CA ASP A 6 -2.90 12.47 -20.01
C ASP A 6 -2.82 11.01 -20.49
N VAL A 7 -2.65 10.13 -19.50
CA VAL A 7 -3.44 8.89 -19.37
C VAL A 7 -3.23 7.86 -20.49
N GLU A 8 -2.04 7.25 -20.54
CA GLU A 8 -1.90 5.91 -21.12
C GLU A 8 -1.38 4.94 -20.07
N GLN A 9 -2.33 4.15 -19.56
CA GLN A 9 -2.15 2.80 -19.01
C GLN A 9 -1.49 2.68 -17.63
N LEU A 10 -2.31 3.05 -16.63
CA LEU A 10 -2.43 2.34 -15.36
C LEU A 10 -2.74 0.85 -15.61
N ASN A 11 -1.71 0.03 -15.88
CA ASN A 11 -1.82 -1.43 -15.74
C ASN A 11 -0.48 -2.15 -15.59
N CYS A 12 0.53 -1.49 -15.02
CA CYS A 12 1.77 -2.17 -14.64
C CYS A 12 1.57 -2.83 -13.27
N ARG A 13 0.95 -4.02 -13.26
CA ARG A 13 1.14 -4.97 -12.16
C ARG A 13 2.65 -5.19 -12.04
N TYR A 14 3.19 -4.92 -10.86
CA TYR A 14 4.59 -4.93 -10.41
C TYR A 14 5.44 -6.17 -10.77
N LEU A 15 5.49 -6.60 -12.03
CA LEU A 15 6.19 -7.81 -12.47
C LEU A 15 7.54 -7.53 -13.13
N ASP A 16 7.82 -6.29 -13.51
CA ASP A 16 9.00 -5.98 -14.35
C ASP A 16 10.05 -5.08 -13.70
N ILE A 17 9.93 -4.75 -12.42
CA ILE A 17 10.93 -3.93 -11.73
C ILE A 17 12.01 -4.86 -11.17
N TRP A 18 13.09 -5.03 -11.93
CA TRP A 18 14.28 -5.79 -11.53
C TRP A 18 15.06 -5.16 -10.36
N GLU A 19 14.76 -3.90 -10.03
CA GLU A 19 15.42 -3.18 -8.94
C GLU A 19 14.50 -3.07 -7.72
N GLU A 20 15.07 -3.38 -6.56
CA GLU A 20 14.43 -3.13 -5.27
C GLU A 20 14.13 -1.63 -5.13
N PRO A 21 12.93 -1.23 -4.69
CA PRO A 21 12.56 0.17 -4.54
C PRO A 21 13.51 0.87 -3.56
N LYS A 22 14.30 1.81 -4.07
CA LYS A 22 15.29 2.59 -3.29
C LYS A 22 14.66 3.74 -2.49
N ILE A 23 13.41 4.08 -2.80
CA ILE A 23 12.71 5.22 -2.21
C ILE A 23 11.55 4.69 -1.38
N PRO A 24 11.47 5.03 -0.08
CA PRO A 24 10.32 4.69 0.73
C PRO A 24 9.07 5.40 0.21
N LEU A 25 7.92 4.71 0.25
CA LEU A 25 6.65 5.35 -0.03
C LEU A 25 6.40 6.45 1.01
N MET A 26 5.86 7.59 0.53
CA MET A 26 5.41 8.65 1.41
C MET A 26 4.25 8.14 2.28
N PRO A 27 4.12 8.62 3.52
CA PRO A 27 2.96 8.31 4.35
C PRO A 27 1.65 8.69 3.65
N ILE A 28 0.59 7.95 3.95
CA ILE A 28 -0.76 8.29 3.50
C ILE A 28 -1.15 9.64 4.12
N GLU A 29 -1.83 10.48 3.34
CA GLU A 29 -2.30 11.79 3.80
C GLU A 29 -3.14 11.66 5.08
N GLY A 30 -2.80 12.46 6.10
CA GLY A 30 -3.42 12.42 7.42
C GLY A 30 -2.87 11.36 8.38
N TYR A 31 -1.89 10.56 7.94
CA TYR A 31 -1.17 9.57 8.75
C TYR A 31 0.30 9.93 9.01
N GLU A 32 0.77 11.09 8.56
CA GLU A 32 2.17 11.52 8.66
C GLU A 32 2.65 11.62 10.12
N SER A 33 1.74 11.95 11.04
CA SER A 33 2.01 12.12 12.47
C SER A 33 1.49 10.95 13.32
N ARG A 34 0.89 9.94 12.70
CA ARG A 34 0.35 8.78 13.43
C ARG A 34 1.49 7.85 13.84
N PRO A 35 1.43 7.24 15.04
CA PRO A 35 2.41 6.24 15.41
C PRO A 35 2.32 5.04 14.47
N LEU A 36 3.47 4.45 14.15
CA LEU A 36 3.50 3.15 13.49
C LEU A 36 2.90 2.12 14.46
N VAL A 37 1.97 1.33 13.95
CA VAL A 37 1.29 0.27 14.69
C VAL A 37 1.58 -1.08 14.05
N SER A 38 1.33 -2.17 14.78
CA SER A 38 1.47 -3.50 14.20
C SER A 38 0.42 -3.74 13.11
N LEU A 39 0.68 -4.72 12.24
CA LEU A 39 -0.26 -5.10 11.20
C LEU A 39 -1.61 -5.55 11.80
N GLU A 40 -1.57 -6.27 12.92
CA GLU A 40 -2.76 -6.70 13.66
C GLU A 40 -3.58 -5.53 14.16
N GLU A 41 -2.92 -4.50 14.67
CA GLU A 41 -3.58 -3.30 15.18
C GLU A 41 -4.19 -2.46 14.05
N ALA A 42 -3.48 -2.28 12.95
CA ALA A 42 -4.01 -1.60 11.76
C ALA A 42 -5.26 -2.32 11.20
N ALA A 43 -5.28 -3.65 11.28
CA ALA A 43 -6.33 -4.46 10.69
C ALA A 43 -7.57 -4.65 11.61
N LYS A 44 -7.51 -4.24 12.88
CA LYS A 44 -8.64 -4.38 13.84
C LYS A 44 -9.96 -3.84 13.29
N ASN A 45 -9.92 -2.70 12.60
CA ASN A 45 -11.13 -2.01 12.13
C ASN A 45 -11.82 -2.69 10.94
N ILE A 46 -11.15 -3.65 10.29
CA ILE A 46 -11.68 -4.33 9.10
C ILE A 46 -11.88 -5.83 9.32
N LYS A 47 -11.66 -6.31 10.56
CA LYS A 47 -11.75 -7.75 10.90
C LYS A 47 -13.12 -8.35 10.61
N ASP A 48 -14.18 -7.58 10.79
CA ASP A 48 -15.55 -8.05 10.56
C ASP A 48 -15.98 -7.94 9.08
N ILE A 49 -15.16 -7.30 8.24
CA ILE A 49 -15.46 -7.02 6.82
C ILE A 49 -14.66 -7.95 5.91
N VAL A 50 -13.43 -8.29 6.31
CA VAL A 50 -12.51 -9.09 5.53
C VAL A 50 -12.43 -10.49 6.12
N ASP A 51 -13.02 -11.45 5.40
CA ASP A 51 -12.86 -12.86 5.70
C ASP A 51 -11.38 -13.27 5.61
N ASP A 52 -10.97 -14.25 6.41
CA ASP A 52 -9.60 -14.77 6.46
C ASP A 52 -8.50 -13.73 6.78
N LEU A 53 -8.86 -12.60 7.41
CA LEU A 53 -7.89 -11.55 7.73
C LEU A 53 -6.67 -12.05 8.52
N ASP A 54 -6.87 -12.97 9.47
CA ASP A 54 -5.79 -13.55 10.28
C ASP A 54 -4.79 -14.33 9.41
N ARG A 55 -5.26 -15.00 8.35
CA ARG A 55 -4.41 -15.70 7.39
C ARG A 55 -3.62 -14.72 6.52
N ILE A 56 -4.26 -13.63 6.09
CA ILE A 56 -3.61 -12.58 5.29
C ILE A 56 -2.49 -11.92 6.10
N ILE A 57 -2.75 -11.59 7.37
CA ILE A 57 -1.77 -11.05 8.31
C ILE A 57 -0.58 -12.00 8.46
N TRP A 58 -0.85 -13.30 8.56
CA TRP A 58 0.22 -14.31 8.68
C TRP A 58 1.10 -14.39 7.42
N LEU A 59 0.51 -14.31 6.22
CA LEU A 59 1.26 -14.36 4.96
C LEU A 59 2.12 -13.11 4.70
N ALA A 60 1.78 -11.98 5.31
CA ALA A 60 2.50 -10.72 5.16
C ALA A 60 3.72 -10.59 6.08
N LYS A 61 3.90 -11.52 7.03
CA LYS A 61 5.06 -11.60 7.93
C LYS A 61 6.18 -12.42 7.31
#